data_AF-A0AAD8B1W7-F1
#
_entry.id   AF-A0AAD8B1W7-F1
#
_cell.length_a   1.000
_cell.length_b   1.000
_cell.length_c   1.000
_cell.angle_alpha   90.00
_cell.angle_beta   90.00
_cell.angle_gamma   90.00
#
_symmetry.space_group_name_H-M   'P 1'
#
loop_
_entity.id
_entity.type
_entity.pdbx_description
1 polymer ?
#
loop_
_entity_poly.entity_id
_entity_poly.type
_entity_poly.pdbx_seq_one_letter_code
_entity_poly.pdbx_strand_id
1 'polypeptide(L)'
;MASLMKNYLSFVIVIFVSFKCSFCSLLDTPCSPLIVKSGYIVCVCNATYCDTFPSADPVSKGNYVVFTTSQSGLRANKQILPISKSSKTTTVYHIKLNETRQSILGFGGAFTDAAGINIAKLPAAAQTKLINSYYSKDGLEYTIGRVPIASCDFSTCAYSYDDVPGDFNLSQFSLAPEDFKYKIPFIRSALSVTSRPIKFFASPWSAPAWMKTEHNMTGQDFLKNMKKTISVFGA
;
A
#
# COMPACT_ATOMS: atom_id res chain seq x y z
N MET A 1 66.38 51.00 -1.42
CA MET A 1 66.79 49.97 -0.45
C MET A 1 65.52 49.22 -0.06
N ALA A 2 65.04 48.27 -0.84
CA ALA A 2 65.59 46.92 -1.01
C ALA A 2 65.82 46.24 0.35
N SER A 3 64.87 45.36 0.72
CA SER A 3 65.02 44.15 1.54
C SER A 3 63.65 43.85 2.19
N LEU A 4 63.01 42.69 2.09
CA LEU A 4 63.30 41.45 1.38
C LEU A 4 61.96 40.67 1.33
N MET A 5 61.68 40.05 0.20
CA MET A 5 60.69 39.00 0.05
C MET A 5 60.97 37.85 1.03
N LYS A 6 59.92 37.28 1.65
CA LYS A 6 59.57 35.84 1.55
C LYS A 6 58.53 35.42 2.58
N ASN A 7 57.64 34.54 2.09
CA ASN A 7 56.86 33.53 2.80
C ASN A 7 55.47 33.97 3.27
N TYR A 8 54.38 33.63 2.57
CA TYR A 8 53.85 32.32 2.11
C TYR A 8 52.58 32.06 2.93
N LEU A 9 51.56 31.56 2.23
CA LEU A 9 50.30 31.04 2.75
C LEU A 9 49.22 32.07 3.13
N SER A 10 48.58 32.56 2.07
CA SER A 10 47.14 32.80 2.02
C SER A 10 46.35 31.77 2.84
N PHE A 11 45.79 32.21 3.98
CA PHE A 11 44.65 31.55 4.61
C PHE A 11 43.37 32.17 4.04
N VAL A 12 43.05 31.82 2.79
CA VAL A 12 41.69 32.02 2.26
C VAL A 12 40.86 30.87 2.83
N ILE A 13 40.25 31.10 3.99
CA ILE A 13 39.22 30.22 4.53
C ILE A 13 38.01 30.36 3.60
N VAL A 14 37.94 29.49 2.60
CA VAL A 14 36.71 29.27 1.83
C VAL A 14 35.74 28.59 2.78
N ILE A 15 34.89 29.39 3.42
CA ILE A 15 33.74 28.89 4.16
C ILE A 15 32.80 28.27 3.12
N PHE A 16 32.92 26.95 2.91
CA PHE A 16 31.86 26.15 2.34
C PHE A 16 30.71 26.17 3.34
N VAL A 17 29.88 27.21 3.26
CA VAL A 17 28.55 27.17 3.84
C VAL A 17 27.82 26.06 3.08
N SER A 18 27.82 24.87 3.66
CA SER A 18 26.85 23.83 3.34
C SER A 18 25.48 24.47 3.59
N PHE A 19 24.91 25.01 2.51
CA PHE A 19 23.51 25.38 2.47
C PHE A 19 22.75 24.07 2.57
N LYS A 20 22.56 23.57 3.80
CA LYS A 20 21.54 22.59 4.09
C LYS A 20 20.24 23.25 3.67
N CYS A 21 19.76 22.86 2.50
CA CYS A 21 18.44 23.20 2.01
C CYS A 21 17.44 22.59 3.02
N SER A 22 17.14 23.34 4.08
CA SER A 22 16.12 23.00 5.08
C SER A 22 14.70 23.17 4.54
N PHE A 23 14.55 23.43 3.23
CA PHE A 23 13.31 23.36 2.47
C PHE A 23 13.60 22.71 1.12
N CYS A 24 14.05 21.46 1.13
CA CYS A 24 13.77 20.60 -0.01
C CYS A 24 12.27 20.29 0.07
N SER A 25 11.44 21.12 -0.55
CA SER A 25 10.12 20.66 -0.97
C SER A 25 10.40 19.42 -1.81
N LEU A 26 10.13 18.23 -1.25
CA LEU A 26 10.27 16.96 -1.93
C LEU A 26 9.45 17.06 -3.21
N LEU A 27 10.13 17.28 -4.33
CA LEU A 27 9.52 17.21 -5.64
C LEU A 27 9.04 15.77 -5.81
N ASP A 28 7.78 15.63 -6.22
CA ASP A 28 7.19 14.33 -6.50
C ASP A 28 8.09 13.59 -7.50
N THR A 29 8.45 12.35 -7.17
CA THR A 29 9.26 11.53 -8.06
C THR A 29 8.36 10.99 -9.16
N PRO A 30 8.61 11.30 -10.44
CA PRO A 30 7.73 10.86 -11.53
C PRO A 30 7.83 9.36 -11.74
N CYS A 31 6.86 8.78 -12.43
CA CYS A 31 6.91 7.40 -12.92
C CYS A 31 8.12 7.18 -13.86
N SER A 32 8.85 6.07 -13.69
CA SER A 32 9.78 5.55 -14.71
C SER A 32 9.03 4.53 -15.58
N PRO A 33 8.57 4.91 -16.78
CA PRO A 33 7.63 4.08 -17.54
C PRO A 33 8.34 2.90 -18.22
N LEU A 34 7.70 1.73 -18.19
CA LEU A 34 8.06 0.56 -18.99
C LEU A 34 6.81 0.03 -19.70
N ILE A 35 6.90 -0.13 -21.02
CA ILE A 35 5.85 -0.76 -21.83
C ILE A 35 6.06 -2.28 -21.73
N VAL A 36 5.09 -2.98 -21.15
CA VAL A 36 5.09 -4.45 -21.08
C VAL A 36 4.50 -5.06 -22.36
N LYS A 37 4.70 -6.37 -22.57
CA LYS A 37 4.30 -7.08 -23.81
C LYS A 37 2.84 -6.88 -24.23
N SER A 38 1.94 -6.62 -23.27
CA SER A 38 0.52 -6.35 -23.53
C SER A 38 0.22 -4.91 -23.99
N GLY A 39 1.24 -4.06 -24.14
CA GLY A 39 1.08 -2.64 -24.49
C GLY A 39 0.72 -1.72 -23.31
N TYR A 40 0.60 -2.25 -22.09
CA TYR A 40 0.38 -1.45 -20.90
C TYR A 40 1.68 -0.81 -20.41
N ILE A 41 1.58 0.38 -19.82
CA ILE A 41 2.70 1.06 -19.17
C ILE A 41 2.65 0.77 -17.66
N VAL A 42 3.76 0.31 -17.10
CA VAL A 42 3.97 0.21 -15.64
C VAL A 42 5.02 1.22 -15.19
N CYS A 43 5.00 1.58 -13.90
CA CYS A 43 6.06 2.38 -13.28
C CYS A 43 7.08 1.45 -12.63
N VAL A 44 8.33 1.56 -13.05
CA VAL A 44 9.42 0.69 -12.57
C VAL A 44 9.97 1.24 -11.27
N CYS A 45 9.92 0.41 -10.23
CA CYS A 45 10.57 0.66 -8.96
C CYS A 45 11.67 -0.38 -8.70
N ASN A 46 12.71 0.03 -7.99
CA ASN A 46 13.81 -0.82 -7.55
C ASN A 46 14.34 -0.34 -6.17
N ALA A 47 15.50 -0.84 -5.74
CA ALA A 47 16.09 -0.49 -4.45
C ALA A 47 16.45 1.00 -4.29
N THR A 48 16.76 1.70 -5.38
CA THR A 48 17.22 3.11 -5.34
C THR A 48 16.14 4.09 -5.80
N TYR A 49 15.15 3.64 -6.57
CA TYR A 49 14.15 4.50 -7.21
C TYR A 49 12.74 3.93 -7.10
N CYS A 50 11.77 4.80 -6.85
CA CYS A 50 10.34 4.52 -7.03
C CYS A 50 9.59 5.85 -7.12
N ASP A 51 8.54 5.91 -7.93
CA ASP A 51 7.68 7.10 -8.01
C ASP A 51 6.89 7.33 -6.73
N THR A 52 6.53 8.60 -6.50
CA THR A 52 5.72 9.02 -5.35
C THR A 52 4.39 9.58 -5.82
N PHE A 53 3.38 9.49 -4.96
CA PHE A 53 2.08 10.08 -5.24
C PHE A 53 2.07 11.56 -4.84
N PRO A 54 1.68 12.49 -5.73
CA PRO A 54 1.65 13.91 -5.39
C PRO A 54 0.67 14.22 -4.27
N SER A 55 1.10 15.00 -3.29
CA SER A 55 0.25 15.37 -2.16
C SER A 55 -1.05 16.05 -2.60
N ALA A 56 -2.16 15.69 -1.96
CA ALA A 56 -3.47 16.35 -2.14
C ALA A 56 -3.68 17.54 -1.20
N ASP A 57 -2.59 18.12 -0.66
CA ASP A 57 -2.64 19.24 0.30
C ASP A 57 -3.58 20.37 -0.15
N PRO A 58 -4.23 21.06 0.81
CA PRO A 58 -5.17 22.13 0.52
C PRO A 58 -4.61 23.17 -0.45
N VAL A 59 -5.34 23.43 -1.53
CA VAL A 59 -5.02 24.51 -2.47
C VAL A 59 -5.65 25.82 -2.02
N SER A 60 -5.13 26.94 -2.55
CA SER A 60 -5.67 28.26 -2.28
C SER A 60 -7.15 28.37 -2.67
N LYS A 61 -7.93 29.10 -1.87
CA LYS A 61 -9.36 29.29 -2.08
C LYS A 61 -9.65 29.75 -3.51
N GLY A 62 -10.60 29.09 -4.17
CA GLY A 62 -10.94 29.36 -5.57
C GLY A 62 -10.19 28.45 -6.56
N ASN A 63 -9.39 27.49 -6.10
CA ASN A 63 -8.77 26.46 -6.93
C ASN A 63 -9.22 25.05 -6.52
N TYR A 64 -9.00 24.09 -7.41
CA TYR A 64 -9.18 22.66 -7.16
C TYR A 64 -8.02 21.85 -7.75
N VAL A 65 -7.81 20.65 -7.22
CA VAL A 65 -6.77 19.72 -7.71
C VAL A 65 -7.41 18.68 -8.63
N VAL A 66 -6.77 18.40 -9.75
CA VAL A 66 -7.08 17.27 -10.64
C VAL A 66 -5.91 16.33 -10.66
N PHE A 67 -6.18 15.05 -10.42
CA PHE A 67 -5.23 13.96 -10.63
C PHE A 67 -5.66 13.18 -11.86
N THR A 68 -4.78 13.08 -12.85
CA THR A 68 -5.08 12.37 -14.11
C THR A 68 -4.17 11.16 -14.27
N THR A 69 -4.80 10.00 -14.53
CA THR A 69 -4.11 8.78 -14.97
C THR A 69 -4.70 8.37 -16.32
N SER A 70 -3.85 8.03 -17.29
CA SER A 70 -4.29 7.69 -18.65
C SER A 70 -3.60 6.43 -19.18
N GLN A 71 -4.26 5.78 -20.15
CA GLN A 71 -3.65 4.69 -20.90
C GLN A 71 -2.37 5.14 -21.63
N SER A 72 -2.34 6.39 -22.10
CA SER A 72 -1.19 7.00 -22.79
C SER A 72 0.01 7.29 -21.89
N GLY A 73 -0.11 7.15 -20.56
CA GLY A 73 1.03 7.20 -19.65
C GLY A 73 0.99 8.23 -18.54
N LEU A 74 -0.07 9.05 -18.41
CA LEU A 74 -0.21 9.91 -17.23
C LEU A 74 -0.39 9.05 -15.98
N ARG A 75 0.30 9.40 -14.89
CA ARG A 75 0.29 8.67 -13.62
C ARG A 75 0.11 9.67 -12.49
N ALA A 76 -1.09 9.70 -11.92
CA ALA A 76 -1.47 10.66 -10.88
C ALA A 76 -1.03 12.11 -11.19
N ASN A 77 -1.07 12.51 -12.48
CA ASN A 77 -0.57 13.80 -12.91
C ASN A 77 -1.41 14.90 -12.24
N LYS A 78 -0.77 15.67 -11.37
CA LYS A 78 -1.41 16.72 -10.56
C LYS A 78 -1.47 18.02 -11.33
N GLN A 79 -2.67 18.59 -11.42
CA GLN A 79 -2.91 19.94 -11.92
C GLN A 79 -3.72 20.73 -10.90
N ILE A 80 -3.42 22.02 -10.75
CA ILE A 80 -4.21 22.94 -9.94
C ILE A 80 -4.92 23.88 -10.91
N LEU A 81 -6.25 23.89 -10.88
CA LEU A 81 -7.08 24.65 -11.80
C LEU A 81 -8.00 25.62 -11.04
N PRO A 82 -8.29 26.81 -11.61
CA PRO A 82 -9.18 27.77 -10.98
C PRO A 82 -10.65 27.37 -11.15
N ILE A 83 -11.45 27.63 -10.12
CA ILE A 83 -12.90 27.47 -10.14
C ILE A 83 -13.48 28.62 -10.98
N SER A 84 -14.09 28.28 -12.12
CA SER A 84 -14.85 29.23 -12.94
C SER A 84 -16.33 29.21 -12.58
N LYS A 85 -16.96 30.40 -12.52
CA LYS A 85 -18.41 30.56 -12.35
C LYS A 85 -19.20 30.41 -13.66
N SER A 86 -18.50 30.37 -14.80
CA SER A 86 -19.09 30.23 -16.13
C SER A 86 -18.51 29.00 -16.82
N SER A 87 -19.38 28.11 -17.28
CA SER A 87 -19.01 26.99 -18.13
C SER A 87 -19.61 27.16 -19.52
N LYS A 88 -18.80 26.95 -20.56
CA LYS A 88 -19.24 26.85 -21.97
C LYS A 88 -19.45 25.39 -22.40
N THR A 89 -19.49 24.44 -21.46
CA THR A 89 -19.57 23.02 -21.77
C THR A 89 -21.01 22.54 -21.94
N THR A 90 -21.20 21.54 -22.80
CA THR A 90 -22.50 20.89 -23.04
C THR A 90 -22.90 19.89 -21.96
N THR A 91 -21.95 19.38 -21.19
CA THR A 91 -22.19 18.44 -20.08
C THR A 91 -21.86 19.10 -18.74
N VAL A 92 -22.79 19.00 -17.79
CA VAL A 92 -22.67 19.58 -16.44
C VAL A 92 -23.06 18.52 -15.41
N TYR A 93 -22.22 18.35 -14.39
CA TYR A 93 -22.51 17.49 -13.22
C TYR A 93 -22.82 18.36 -12.01
N HIS A 94 -23.93 18.07 -11.34
CA HIS A 94 -24.37 18.82 -10.15
C HIS A 94 -24.09 18.01 -8.87
N ILE A 95 -23.32 18.58 -7.95
CA ILE A 95 -23.06 17.99 -6.63
C ILE A 95 -24.07 18.57 -5.63
N LYS A 96 -24.89 17.71 -5.02
CA LYS A 96 -25.88 18.09 -4.01
C LYS A 96 -25.33 17.85 -2.61
N LEU A 97 -24.90 18.92 -1.93
CA LEU A 97 -24.23 18.81 -0.62
C LEU A 97 -25.18 18.45 0.54
N ASN A 98 -26.48 18.63 0.37
CA ASN A 98 -27.51 18.29 1.37
C ASN A 98 -28.01 16.84 1.26
N GLU A 99 -27.57 16.08 0.25
CA GLU A 99 -27.94 14.69 0.06
C GLU A 99 -26.78 13.76 0.43
N THR A 100 -26.64 13.44 1.72
CA THR A 100 -25.61 12.52 2.20
C THR A 100 -25.95 11.06 1.87
N ARG A 101 -24.92 10.23 1.76
CA ARG A 101 -25.01 8.78 1.54
C ARG A 101 -24.12 8.05 2.56
N GLN A 102 -23.63 6.86 2.25
CA GLN A 102 -22.79 6.07 3.15
C GLN A 102 -21.48 6.79 3.50
N SER A 103 -20.97 6.53 4.70
CA SER A 103 -19.60 6.87 5.06
C SER A 103 -18.62 5.89 4.43
N ILE A 104 -17.48 6.38 3.95
CA ILE A 104 -16.43 5.54 3.38
C ILE A 104 -15.49 5.07 4.49
N LEU A 105 -15.39 3.75 4.67
CA LEU A 105 -14.55 3.15 5.70
C LEU A 105 -13.06 3.35 5.43
N GLY A 106 -12.66 3.22 4.16
CA GLY A 106 -11.28 3.35 3.68
C GLY A 106 -11.05 2.55 2.40
N PHE A 107 -9.79 2.55 1.94
CA PHE A 107 -9.31 1.78 0.79
C PHE A 107 -8.04 1.05 1.17
N GLY A 108 -7.75 -0.09 0.53
CA GLY A 108 -6.71 -0.97 1.03
C GLY A 108 -6.42 -2.19 0.19
N GLY A 109 -5.61 -3.09 0.75
CA GLY A 109 -5.20 -4.35 0.15
C GLY A 109 -5.26 -5.53 1.12
N ALA A 110 -4.84 -6.71 0.65
CA ALA A 110 -4.78 -7.93 1.45
C ALA A 110 -3.34 -8.33 1.78
N PHE A 111 -3.12 -8.74 3.02
CA PHE A 111 -1.87 -9.26 3.56
C PHE A 111 -1.88 -10.80 3.44
N THR A 112 -1.90 -11.30 2.21
CA THR A 112 -1.85 -12.74 1.91
C THR A 112 -0.42 -13.29 2.02
N ASP A 113 -0.30 -14.61 2.14
CA ASP A 113 1.01 -15.28 2.12
C ASP A 113 1.77 -14.97 0.82
N ALA A 114 1.10 -15.05 -0.34
CA ALA A 114 1.70 -14.70 -1.62
C ALA A 114 2.21 -13.25 -1.66
N ALA A 115 1.46 -12.28 -1.11
CA ALA A 115 1.92 -10.89 -1.07
C ALA A 115 3.20 -10.77 -0.23
N GLY A 116 3.20 -11.34 0.98
CA GLY A 116 4.35 -11.28 1.86
C GLY A 116 5.57 -12.06 1.34
N ILE A 117 5.38 -13.22 0.69
CA ILE A 117 6.45 -13.97 0.02
C ILE A 117 7.08 -13.15 -1.11
N ASN A 118 6.26 -12.49 -1.95
CA ASN A 118 6.79 -11.70 -3.06
C ASN A 118 7.52 -10.44 -2.57
N ILE A 119 7.01 -9.78 -1.53
CA ILE A 119 7.68 -8.63 -0.91
C ILE A 119 9.02 -9.08 -0.29
N ALA A 120 9.03 -10.19 0.46
CA ALA A 120 10.24 -10.69 1.12
C ALA A 120 11.37 -11.06 0.13
N LYS A 121 11.04 -11.37 -1.13
CA LYS A 121 12.02 -11.63 -2.20
C LYS A 121 12.72 -10.37 -2.73
N LEU A 122 12.19 -9.18 -2.45
CA LEU A 122 12.81 -7.92 -2.87
C LEU A 122 14.00 -7.57 -1.95
N PRO A 123 15.00 -6.82 -2.44
CA PRO A 123 15.99 -6.18 -1.56
C PRO A 123 15.31 -5.27 -0.54
N ALA A 124 15.85 -5.17 0.69
CA ALA A 124 15.22 -4.44 1.80
C ALA A 124 14.83 -2.98 1.46
N ALA A 125 15.66 -2.28 0.68
CA ALA A 125 15.36 -0.92 0.24
C ALA A 125 14.16 -0.86 -0.75
N ALA A 126 14.02 -1.86 -1.62
CA ALA A 126 12.87 -1.99 -2.51
C ALA A 126 11.60 -2.39 -1.75
N GLN A 127 11.71 -3.23 -0.72
CA GLN A 127 10.60 -3.52 0.20
C GLN A 127 10.10 -2.21 0.81
N THR A 128 10.99 -1.42 1.40
CA THR A 128 10.64 -0.14 2.03
C THR A 128 9.92 0.81 1.07
N LYS A 129 10.42 0.94 -0.16
CA LYS A 129 9.76 1.75 -1.21
C LYS A 129 8.36 1.25 -1.54
N LEU A 130 8.18 -0.06 -1.71
CA LEU A 130 6.86 -0.66 -1.95
C LEU A 130 5.89 -0.40 -0.79
N ILE A 131 6.35 -0.54 0.46
CA ILE A 131 5.54 -0.21 1.65
C ILE A 131 5.14 1.27 1.64
N ASN A 132 6.07 2.16 1.33
CA ASN A 132 5.81 3.59 1.26
C ASN A 132 4.80 3.94 0.16
N SER A 133 4.90 3.32 -1.02
CA SER A 133 3.95 3.53 -2.11
C SER A 133 2.50 3.22 -1.71
N TYR A 134 2.27 2.25 -0.82
CA TYR A 134 0.92 1.91 -0.35
C TYR A 134 0.47 2.71 0.88
N TYR A 135 1.34 2.86 1.90
CA TYR A 135 0.89 3.25 3.24
C TYR A 135 1.41 4.61 3.71
N SER A 136 2.47 5.15 3.10
CA SER A 136 3.05 6.43 3.53
C SER A 136 2.32 7.63 2.93
N LYS A 137 2.62 8.84 3.45
CA LYS A 137 2.11 10.12 2.92
C LYS A 137 2.52 10.40 1.48
N ASP A 138 3.66 9.87 1.05
CA ASP A 138 4.18 10.02 -0.31
C ASP A 138 3.65 8.92 -1.25
N GLY A 139 2.64 8.16 -0.80
CA GLY A 139 2.00 7.07 -1.53
C GLY A 139 0.48 7.17 -1.51
N LEU A 140 -0.19 6.02 -1.57
CA LEU A 140 -1.66 5.93 -1.67
C LEU A 140 -2.40 6.05 -0.33
N GLU A 141 -1.67 6.14 0.79
CA GLU A 141 -2.22 6.24 2.15
C GLU A 141 -3.35 5.22 2.44
N TYR A 142 -3.13 3.95 2.11
CA TYR A 142 -4.07 2.86 2.40
C TYR A 142 -4.43 2.80 3.89
N THR A 143 -5.72 2.59 4.16
CA THR A 143 -6.34 2.62 5.50
C THR A 143 -7.09 1.33 5.84
N ILE A 144 -7.16 0.37 4.92
CA ILE A 144 -7.77 -0.95 5.14
C ILE A 144 -6.74 -2.06 4.88
N GLY A 145 -6.74 -3.08 5.73
CA GLY A 145 -5.92 -4.28 5.57
C GLY A 145 -6.72 -5.55 5.78
N ARG A 146 -6.93 -6.35 4.73
CA ARG A 146 -7.52 -7.68 4.86
C ARG A 146 -6.43 -8.69 5.28
N VAL A 147 -6.64 -9.45 6.34
CA VAL A 147 -5.70 -10.49 6.79
C VAL A 147 -6.41 -11.85 6.73
N PRO A 148 -6.02 -12.76 5.82
CA PRO A 148 -6.52 -14.13 5.86
C PRO A 148 -6.23 -14.77 7.22
N ILE A 149 -7.20 -15.50 7.79
CA ILE A 149 -6.95 -16.36 8.97
C ILE A 149 -6.46 -17.69 8.41
N ALA A 150 -5.21 -18.04 8.72
CA ALA A 150 -4.47 -19.16 8.13
C ALA A 150 -4.35 -19.06 6.59
N SER A 151 -4.33 -20.21 5.91
CA SER A 151 -4.15 -20.28 4.46
C SER A 151 -5.35 -19.77 3.65
N CYS A 152 -5.08 -19.33 2.42
CA CYS A 152 -6.08 -19.19 1.37
C CYS A 152 -5.54 -19.70 0.03
N ASP A 153 -6.27 -19.49 -1.06
CA ASP A 153 -5.83 -19.78 -2.43
C ASP A 153 -4.53 -19.07 -2.85
N PHE A 154 -4.18 -17.96 -2.19
CA PHE A 154 -2.90 -17.25 -2.29
C PHE A 154 -1.86 -17.69 -1.25
N SER A 155 -1.94 -18.95 -0.80
CA SER A 155 -0.94 -19.62 0.03
C SER A 155 -0.27 -20.75 -0.76
N THR A 156 0.94 -21.15 -0.37
CA THR A 156 1.68 -22.23 -1.05
C THR A 156 1.17 -23.63 -0.69
N CYS A 157 0.44 -23.76 0.42
CA CYS A 157 -0.23 -24.98 0.86
C CYS A 157 -1.45 -24.62 1.72
N ALA A 158 -2.33 -25.59 1.91
CA ALA A 158 -3.43 -25.47 2.86
C ALA A 158 -2.93 -25.78 4.27
N TYR A 159 -3.23 -24.89 5.21
CA TYR A 159 -2.97 -25.03 6.64
C TYR A 159 -4.04 -24.29 7.45
N SER A 160 -4.27 -24.73 8.68
CA SER A 160 -5.04 -23.99 9.67
C SER A 160 -4.16 -23.63 10.88
N TYR A 161 -4.74 -23.01 11.90
CA TYR A 161 -4.03 -22.76 13.15
C TYR A 161 -4.18 -23.88 14.17
N ASP A 162 -4.98 -24.90 13.86
CA ASP A 162 -5.29 -25.99 14.76
C ASP A 162 -5.52 -27.29 13.97
N ASP A 163 -4.46 -27.84 13.40
CA ASP A 163 -4.55 -29.03 12.53
C ASP A 163 -4.53 -30.36 13.32
N VAL A 164 -4.56 -30.33 14.66
CA VAL A 164 -4.59 -31.55 15.51
C VAL A 164 -6.03 -32.06 15.68
N PRO A 165 -6.37 -33.27 15.18
CA PRO A 165 -7.74 -33.76 15.24
C PRO A 165 -8.27 -33.92 16.67
N GLY A 166 -9.46 -33.38 16.92
CA GLY A 166 -10.15 -33.50 18.20
C GLY A 166 -9.73 -32.47 19.25
N ASP A 167 -8.91 -31.48 18.90
CA ASP A 167 -8.51 -30.40 19.80
C ASP A 167 -9.59 -29.33 19.97
N PHE A 168 -10.77 -29.73 20.45
CA PHE A 168 -11.87 -28.80 20.72
C PHE A 168 -11.54 -27.74 21.79
N ASN A 169 -10.48 -27.95 22.57
CA ASN A 169 -10.00 -27.01 23.59
C ASN A 169 -8.97 -26.01 23.04
N LEU A 170 -8.59 -26.09 21.75
CA LEU A 170 -7.57 -25.25 21.12
C LEU A 170 -6.22 -25.25 21.86
N SER A 171 -5.87 -26.38 22.48
CA SER A 171 -4.64 -26.55 23.23
C SER A 171 -3.38 -26.60 22.35
N GLN A 172 -3.54 -26.91 21.07
CA GLN A 172 -2.51 -26.98 20.03
C GLN A 172 -2.60 -25.80 19.06
N PHE A 173 -3.49 -24.83 19.30
CA PHE A 173 -3.62 -23.65 18.47
C PHE A 173 -2.29 -22.89 18.39
N SER A 174 -1.80 -22.67 17.18
CA SER A 174 -0.61 -21.85 16.94
C SER A 174 -0.73 -21.12 15.61
N LEU A 175 -0.21 -19.89 15.58
CA LEU A 175 0.05 -19.22 14.31
C LEU A 175 1.08 -20.00 13.51
N ALA A 176 0.97 -19.91 12.19
CA ALA A 176 1.82 -20.62 11.26
C ALA A 176 3.14 -19.86 11.00
N PRO A 177 4.20 -20.53 10.52
CA PRO A 177 5.43 -19.86 10.11
C PRO A 177 5.21 -18.70 9.13
N GLU A 178 4.20 -18.80 8.27
CA GLU A 178 3.78 -17.78 7.29
C GLU A 178 3.35 -16.47 7.98
N ASP A 179 2.64 -16.55 9.11
CA ASP A 179 2.24 -15.37 9.88
C ASP A 179 3.46 -14.61 10.38
N PHE A 180 4.42 -15.34 10.97
CA PHE A 180 5.62 -14.75 11.56
C PHE A 180 6.63 -14.27 10.52
N LYS A 181 6.77 -14.99 9.40
CA LYS A 181 7.75 -14.67 8.35
C LYS A 181 7.25 -13.58 7.40
N TYR A 182 5.95 -13.51 7.15
CA TYR A 182 5.39 -12.72 6.06
C TYR A 182 4.34 -11.71 6.53
N LYS A 183 3.23 -12.17 7.11
CA LYS A 183 2.06 -11.32 7.37
C LYS A 183 2.34 -10.29 8.47
N ILE A 184 2.82 -10.73 9.64
CA ILE A 184 3.10 -9.86 10.79
C ILE A 184 4.19 -8.83 10.46
N PRO A 185 5.34 -9.21 9.86
CA PRO A 185 6.35 -8.23 9.45
C PRO A 185 5.82 -7.20 8.47
N PHE A 186 5.05 -7.60 7.45
CA PHE A 186 4.47 -6.67 6.49
C PHE A 186 3.46 -5.72 7.15
N ILE A 187 2.58 -6.21 8.03
CA ILE A 187 1.66 -5.38 8.83
C ILE A 187 2.43 -4.36 9.66
N ARG A 188 3.50 -4.78 10.35
CA ARG A 188 4.35 -3.89 11.15
C ARG A 188 5.02 -2.81 10.30
N SER A 189 5.54 -3.17 9.13
CA SER A 189 6.12 -2.20 8.20
C SER A 189 5.11 -1.17 7.72
N ALA A 190 3.89 -1.60 7.36
CA ALA A 190 2.81 -0.69 6.98
C ALA A 190 2.44 0.27 8.13
N LEU A 191 2.30 -0.24 9.35
CA LEU A 191 2.03 0.56 10.55
C LEU A 191 3.15 1.55 10.88
N SER A 192 4.41 1.24 10.52
CA SER A 192 5.55 2.11 10.82
C SER A 192 5.64 3.35 9.94
N VAL A 193 5.04 3.34 8.74
CA VAL A 193 5.13 4.44 7.77
C VAL A 193 3.83 5.21 7.61
N THR A 194 2.72 4.66 8.12
CA THR A 194 1.41 5.26 7.91
C THR A 194 1.20 6.50 8.77
N SER A 195 0.55 7.50 8.17
CA SER A 195 0.10 8.72 8.83
C SER A 195 -1.34 8.61 9.35
N ARG A 196 -2.06 7.55 8.96
CA ARG A 196 -3.49 7.35 9.22
C ARG A 196 -3.71 5.97 9.85
N PRO A 197 -4.70 5.82 10.75
CA PRO A 197 -5.02 4.50 11.31
C PRO A 197 -5.42 3.50 10.22
N ILE A 198 -4.77 2.33 10.20
CA ILE A 198 -5.16 1.21 9.35
C ILE A 198 -6.16 0.34 10.12
N LYS A 199 -7.34 0.10 9.53
CA LYS A 199 -8.31 -0.86 10.05
C LYS A 199 -8.06 -2.23 9.43
N PHE A 200 -7.74 -3.19 10.27
CA PHE A 200 -7.60 -4.57 9.85
C PHE A 200 -8.92 -5.32 10.02
N PHE A 201 -9.23 -6.19 9.07
CA PHE A 201 -10.28 -7.20 9.23
C PHE A 201 -9.73 -8.55 8.80
N ALA A 202 -10.17 -9.59 9.49
CA ALA A 202 -9.72 -10.95 9.24
C ALA A 202 -10.82 -11.79 8.59
N SER A 203 -10.44 -12.74 7.75
CA SER A 203 -11.40 -13.65 7.11
C SER A 203 -10.79 -15.04 6.98
N PRO A 204 -11.40 -16.09 7.57
CA PRO A 204 -10.96 -17.46 7.35
C PRO A 204 -11.39 -17.94 5.96
N TRP A 205 -10.58 -18.80 5.35
CA TRP A 205 -10.93 -19.48 4.08
C TRP A 205 -11.57 -20.85 4.33
N SER A 206 -11.11 -21.53 5.38
CA SER A 206 -11.59 -22.86 5.78
C SER A 206 -11.42 -23.01 7.29
N ALA A 207 -12.25 -23.87 7.89
CA ALA A 207 -11.97 -24.41 9.22
C ALA A 207 -10.89 -25.51 9.14
N PRO A 208 -10.27 -25.91 10.26
CA PRO A 208 -9.39 -27.09 10.28
C PRO A 208 -10.05 -28.31 9.64
N ALA A 209 -9.26 -29.10 8.91
CA ALA A 209 -9.78 -30.22 8.13
C ALA A 209 -10.61 -31.19 8.99
N TRP A 210 -10.15 -31.49 10.20
CA TRP A 210 -10.81 -32.43 11.12
C TRP A 210 -12.19 -31.96 11.62
N MET A 211 -12.50 -30.66 11.52
CA MET A 211 -13.81 -30.09 11.83
C MET A 211 -14.81 -30.22 10.66
N LYS A 212 -14.36 -30.64 9.47
CA LYS A 212 -15.18 -30.72 8.25
C LYS A 212 -15.54 -32.15 7.86
N THR A 213 -16.64 -32.32 7.12
CA THR A 213 -17.22 -33.64 6.83
C THR A 213 -16.27 -34.55 6.04
N GLU A 214 -15.59 -34.03 5.02
CA GLU A 214 -14.69 -34.80 4.15
C GLU A 214 -13.21 -34.70 4.57
N HIS A 215 -12.93 -34.15 5.76
CA HIS A 215 -11.57 -33.95 6.24
C HIS A 215 -10.68 -33.16 5.26
N ASN A 216 -11.26 -32.21 4.52
CA ASN A 216 -10.55 -31.46 3.49
C ASN A 216 -10.78 -29.94 3.62
N MET A 217 -9.71 -29.16 3.64
CA MET A 217 -9.79 -27.69 3.65
C MET A 217 -10.16 -27.10 2.28
N THR A 218 -9.97 -27.86 1.21
CA THR A 218 -10.22 -27.45 -0.18
C THR A 218 -11.48 -28.09 -0.74
N GLY A 219 -12.04 -27.51 -1.82
CA GLY A 219 -13.27 -28.00 -2.43
C GLY A 219 -14.53 -27.70 -1.61
N GLN A 220 -15.66 -28.25 -2.05
CA GLN A 220 -16.95 -28.08 -1.38
C GLN A 220 -17.04 -29.05 -0.20
N ASP A 221 -16.95 -28.53 1.02
CA ASP A 221 -17.03 -29.32 2.25
C ASP A 221 -17.58 -28.44 3.39
N PHE A 222 -18.30 -29.04 4.33
CA PHE A 222 -19.06 -28.35 5.38
C PHE A 222 -18.52 -28.71 6.77
N LEU A 223 -18.78 -27.85 7.76
CA LEU A 223 -18.52 -28.19 9.16
C LEU A 223 -19.38 -29.38 9.60
N LYS A 224 -18.79 -30.28 10.39
CA LYS A 224 -19.52 -31.36 11.06
C LYS A 224 -20.64 -30.78 11.91
N ASN A 225 -21.79 -31.46 11.91
CA ASN A 225 -22.96 -31.10 12.71
C ASN A 225 -23.57 -29.72 12.44
N MET A 226 -23.16 -29.00 11.39
CA MET A 226 -23.95 -27.86 10.91
C MET A 226 -25.19 -28.38 10.18
N LYS A 227 -26.37 -28.04 10.69
CA LYS A 227 -27.61 -28.19 9.93
C LYS A 227 -27.42 -27.46 8.60
N LYS A 228 -27.59 -28.15 7.47
CA LYS A 228 -27.58 -27.55 6.12
C LYS A 228 -28.61 -26.42 6.07
N THR A 229 -28.18 -25.22 6.41
CA THR A 229 -28.96 -24.01 6.18
C THR A 229 -28.40 -23.45 4.90
N ILE A 230 -28.95 -23.92 3.79
CA ILE A 230 -28.68 -23.34 2.47
C ILE A 230 -29.34 -21.96 2.49
N SER A 231 -28.61 -20.93 2.93
CA SER A 231 -28.94 -19.56 2.58
C SER A 231 -28.25 -19.28 1.25
N VAL A 232 -28.99 -19.49 0.16
CA VAL A 232 -28.62 -18.97 -1.15
C VAL A 232 -28.68 -17.45 -1.05
N PHE A 233 -27.55 -16.79 -0.80
CA PHE A 233 -27.40 -15.40 -1.20
C PHE A 233 -27.01 -15.42 -2.68
N GLY A 234 -28.03 -15.58 -3.52
CA GLY A 234 -27.96 -15.36 -4.95
C GLY A 234 -27.94 -13.86 -5.22
N ALA A 235 -27.08 -13.47 -6.16
CA ALA A 235 -26.97 -12.14 -6.73
C ALA A 235 -28.25 -11.70 -7.46
#